data_AF-A0A8B3PEG3-F1
#
_entry.id   AF-A0A8B3PEG3-F1
#
_cell.length_a   1.000
_cell.length_b   1.000
_cell.length_c   1.000
_cell.angle_alpha   90.00
_cell.angle_beta   90.00
_cell.angle_gamma   90.00
#
_symmetry.space_group_name_H-M   'P 1'
#
loop_
_entity.id
_entity.type
_entity.pdbx_description
1 polymer ?
#
loop_
_entity_poly.entity_id
_entity_poly.type
_entity_poly.pdbx_seq_one_letter_code
_entity_poly.pdbx_strand_id
1 'polypeptide(L)'
;MLPPLTPAEEKLLLRYADPEAPTVDVDNLPAKTLMSLLDNAEFHGVLPIMLRKLSGDAQLPSDQELGDKLEDLRQKATIATGQSMLLKYHGDRIMKGLAADNIPARIVKGPVFARKLYRNVADRPFTDIDILVEPANLAKANRVIAACGFELGSNEAESYELQEFKWLEKENSSLLVELHGDLVHDTGMRRRLSLGFPELRAIDGDATDTPAALLTIAIVHAAGGHKFHRLQLCVDVLQGVRALQSPEAEARLFDAARTTGIELELAIVLDVTGQLFDESRALDLAGQIKPDLSIRLARRLITTNTLLGVNSRDKLGSRLRRDAFRWIQRLARARAIPGKV
;
A
#
# COMPACT_ATOMS: atom_id res chain seq x y z
N MET A 1 3.74 20.95 -8.54
CA MET A 1 2.39 20.54 -8.98
C MET A 1 2.60 19.59 -10.14
N LEU A 2 1.90 18.47 -10.21
CA LEU A 2 2.13 17.51 -11.30
C LEU A 2 1.67 18.09 -12.65
N PRO A 3 2.35 17.74 -13.75
CA PRO A 3 1.84 18.04 -15.07
C PRO A 3 0.50 17.32 -15.26
N PRO A 4 -0.57 18.02 -15.70
CA PRO A 4 -1.86 17.40 -15.92
C PRO A 4 -1.76 16.41 -17.10
N LEU A 5 -2.45 15.28 -16.97
CA LEU A 5 -2.58 14.30 -18.04
C LEU A 5 -3.97 14.44 -18.68
N THR A 6 -4.03 14.24 -20.00
CA THR A 6 -5.31 14.02 -20.70
C THR A 6 -5.88 12.63 -20.33
N PRO A 7 -7.18 12.36 -20.53
CA PRO A 7 -7.75 11.04 -20.25
C PRO A 7 -7.04 9.87 -20.97
N ALA A 8 -6.50 10.11 -22.16
CA ALA A 8 -5.72 9.12 -22.90
C ALA A 8 -4.35 8.85 -22.24
N GLU A 9 -3.69 9.90 -21.75
CA GLU A 9 -2.42 9.80 -21.02
C GLU A 9 -2.62 9.19 -19.62
N GLU A 10 -3.74 9.46 -18.95
CA GLU A 10 -4.12 8.79 -17.70
C GLU A 10 -4.28 7.28 -17.92
N LYS A 11 -5.00 6.87 -18.96
CA LYS A 11 -5.12 5.44 -19.32
C LYS A 11 -3.76 4.81 -19.60
N LEU A 12 -2.86 5.56 -20.24
CA LEU A 12 -1.50 5.11 -20.51
C LEU A 12 -0.68 4.96 -19.21
N LEU A 13 -0.78 5.91 -18.27
CA LEU A 13 -0.17 5.80 -16.95
C LEU A 13 -0.65 4.54 -16.22
N LEU A 14 -1.95 4.25 -16.26
CA LEU A 14 -2.54 3.06 -15.61
C LEU A 14 -2.01 1.76 -16.25
N ARG A 15 -1.88 1.71 -17.58
CA ARG A 15 -1.24 0.57 -18.28
C ARG A 15 0.23 0.40 -17.90
N TYR A 16 0.98 1.50 -17.72
CA TYR A 16 2.35 1.41 -17.20
C TYR A 16 2.38 0.92 -15.77
N ALA A 17 1.48 1.40 -14.92
CA ALA A 17 1.40 1.10 -13.50
C ALA A 17 1.04 -0.35 -13.16
N ASP A 18 0.31 -1.06 -14.04
CA ASP A 18 0.05 -2.50 -13.85
C ASP A 18 1.31 -3.32 -14.19
N PRO A 19 1.97 -4.00 -13.22
CA PRO A 19 3.21 -4.74 -13.46
C PRO A 19 3.12 -5.83 -14.52
N GLU A 20 1.93 -6.41 -14.71
CA GLU A 20 1.67 -7.56 -15.58
C GLU A 20 1.05 -7.17 -16.93
N ALA A 21 0.56 -5.94 -17.05
CA ALA A 21 0.10 -5.44 -18.34
C ALA A 21 1.26 -5.43 -19.36
N PRO A 22 1.00 -5.79 -20.63
CA PRO A 22 2.00 -5.72 -21.69
C PRO A 22 2.66 -4.35 -21.80
N THR A 23 3.90 -4.33 -22.29
CA THR A 23 4.58 -3.09 -22.66
C THR A 23 3.72 -2.30 -23.64
N VAL A 24 3.74 -0.98 -23.51
CA VAL A 24 3.01 -0.10 -24.40
C VAL A 24 3.99 0.44 -25.42
N ASP A 25 3.64 0.41 -26.71
CA ASP A 25 4.46 1.02 -27.76
C ASP A 25 4.68 2.50 -27.45
N VAL A 26 5.96 2.87 -27.34
CA VAL A 26 6.41 4.24 -27.14
C VAL A 26 6.70 4.96 -28.45
N ASP A 27 6.70 4.23 -29.57
CA ASP A 27 7.25 4.63 -30.87
C ASP A 27 6.55 5.86 -31.48
N ASN A 28 5.45 6.33 -30.90
CA ASN A 28 4.71 7.52 -31.30
C ASN A 28 4.39 8.49 -30.16
N LEU A 29 4.98 8.33 -28.97
CA LEU A 29 4.71 9.24 -27.85
C LEU A 29 5.63 10.47 -27.91
N PRO A 30 5.08 11.69 -27.91
CA PRO A 30 5.90 12.90 -27.81
C PRO A 30 6.74 12.89 -26.52
N ALA A 31 8.00 13.35 -26.61
CA ALA A 31 8.91 13.42 -25.46
C ALA A 31 8.29 14.14 -24.25
N LYS A 32 7.56 15.24 -24.51
CA LYS A 32 6.81 15.99 -23.48
C LYS A 32 5.74 15.16 -22.75
N THR A 33 5.01 14.32 -23.48
CA THR A 33 4.02 13.40 -22.88
C THR A 33 4.73 12.37 -22.02
N LEU A 34 5.83 11.79 -22.51
CA LEU A 34 6.61 10.82 -21.74
C LEU A 34 7.21 11.43 -20.46
N MET A 35 7.72 12.66 -20.53
CA MET A 35 8.19 13.40 -19.34
C MET A 35 7.07 13.60 -18.31
N SER A 36 5.87 13.95 -18.76
CA SER A 36 4.71 14.13 -17.89
C SER A 36 4.27 12.82 -17.23
N LEU A 37 4.33 11.71 -17.99
CA LEU A 37 4.05 10.37 -17.47
C LEU A 37 5.08 9.94 -16.42
N LEU A 38 6.37 10.21 -16.64
CA LEU A 38 7.44 9.90 -15.68
C LEU A 38 7.25 10.67 -14.37
N ASP A 39 6.92 11.96 -14.42
CA ASP A 39 6.63 12.77 -13.22
C ASP A 39 5.45 12.23 -12.42
N ASN A 40 4.39 11.83 -13.13
CA ASN A 40 3.22 11.22 -12.49
C ASN A 40 3.56 9.83 -11.93
N ALA A 41 4.33 9.02 -12.65
CA ALA A 41 4.74 7.69 -12.21
C ALA A 41 5.61 7.74 -10.95
N GLU A 42 6.55 8.70 -10.87
CA GLU A 42 7.38 8.94 -9.69
C GLU A 42 6.50 9.29 -8.48
N PHE A 43 5.62 10.29 -8.63
CA PHE A 43 4.72 10.69 -7.55
C PHE A 43 3.80 9.57 -7.08
N HIS A 44 3.22 8.83 -8.03
CA HIS A 44 2.27 7.77 -7.75
C HIS A 44 2.94 6.46 -7.27
N GLY A 45 4.27 6.41 -7.20
CA GLY A 45 5.03 5.25 -6.70
C GLY A 45 5.08 4.06 -7.66
N VAL A 46 4.90 4.31 -8.96
CA VAL A 46 4.86 3.28 -10.02
C VAL A 46 5.99 3.44 -11.04
N LEU A 47 6.90 4.39 -10.80
CA LEU A 47 8.09 4.63 -11.63
C LEU A 47 8.96 3.38 -11.86
N PRO A 48 9.25 2.52 -10.88
CA PRO A 48 10.09 1.33 -11.11
C PRO A 48 9.52 0.41 -12.19
N ILE A 49 8.20 0.21 -12.18
CA ILE A 49 7.48 -0.59 -13.18
C ILE A 49 7.60 0.06 -14.56
N MET A 50 7.39 1.37 -14.64
CA MET A 50 7.50 2.12 -15.88
C MET A 50 8.93 2.07 -16.44
N LEU A 51 9.95 2.31 -15.63
CA LEU A 51 11.36 2.25 -16.07
C LEU A 51 11.74 0.87 -16.57
N ARG A 52 11.31 -0.21 -15.90
CA ARG A 52 11.52 -1.60 -16.37
C ARG A 52 10.88 -1.85 -17.73
N LYS A 53 9.67 -1.33 -17.95
CA LYS A 53 8.97 -1.45 -19.25
C LYS A 53 9.63 -0.64 -20.35
N LEU A 54 10.24 0.51 -20.01
CA LEU A 54 10.99 1.35 -20.94
C LEU A 54 12.41 0.85 -21.22
N SER A 55 12.99 -0.03 -20.39
CA SER A 55 14.35 -0.57 -20.58
C SER A 55 14.45 -1.76 -21.55
N GLY A 56 13.33 -2.19 -22.16
CA GLY A 56 13.31 -3.24 -23.20
C GLY A 56 13.68 -2.70 -24.58
N ASP A 57 13.20 -3.36 -25.65
CA ASP A 57 13.39 -2.96 -27.05
C ASP A 57 12.62 -1.67 -27.45
N ALA A 58 12.24 -0.85 -26.48
CA ALA A 58 11.41 0.33 -26.66
C ALA A 58 12.18 1.42 -27.43
N GLN A 59 11.65 1.87 -28.58
CA GLN A 59 12.27 2.93 -29.37
C GLN A 59 11.86 4.30 -28.80
N LEU A 60 12.65 4.78 -27.85
CA LEU A 60 12.39 6.06 -27.19
C LEU A 60 12.59 7.24 -28.17
N PRO A 61 11.80 8.32 -28.02
CA PRO A 61 12.02 9.56 -28.77
C PRO A 61 13.45 10.09 -28.59
N SER A 62 14.07 10.51 -29.69
CA SER A 62 15.39 11.14 -29.67
C SER A 62 15.29 12.59 -29.18
N ASP A 63 15.30 12.77 -27.86
CA ASP A 63 15.24 14.06 -27.17
C ASP A 63 16.25 14.08 -26.01
N GLN A 64 17.11 15.09 -25.96
CA GLN A 64 18.21 15.16 -24.99
C GLN A 64 17.70 15.33 -23.56
N GLU A 65 16.70 16.19 -23.33
CA GLU A 65 16.15 16.46 -22.01
C GLU A 65 15.47 15.22 -21.44
N LEU A 66 14.72 14.50 -22.27
CA LEU A 66 14.16 13.21 -21.92
C LEU A 66 15.24 12.18 -21.59
N GLY A 67 16.32 12.12 -22.37
CA GLY A 67 17.45 11.23 -22.14
C GLY A 67 18.10 11.47 -20.78
N ASP A 68 18.44 12.72 -20.47
CA ASP A 68 19.05 13.12 -19.19
C ASP A 68 18.13 12.79 -18.00
N LYS A 69 16.82 13.05 -18.14
CA LYS A 69 15.83 12.72 -17.12
C LYS A 69 15.73 11.21 -16.86
N LEU A 70 15.70 10.39 -17.91
CA LEU A 70 15.64 8.94 -17.76
C LEU A 70 16.88 8.38 -17.06
N GLU A 71 18.05 8.94 -17.34
CA GLU A 71 19.28 8.54 -16.66
C GLU A 71 19.25 8.89 -15.16
N ASP A 72 18.85 10.11 -14.80
CA ASP A 72 18.66 10.50 -13.39
C ASP A 72 17.66 9.60 -12.66
N LEU A 73 16.51 9.31 -13.29
CA LEU A 73 15.49 8.44 -12.70
C LEU A 73 15.97 6.99 -12.53
N ARG A 74 16.78 6.47 -13.45
CA ARG A 74 17.41 5.13 -13.32
C ARG A 74 18.41 5.08 -12.18
N GLN A 75 19.21 6.13 -12.01
CA GLN A 75 20.14 6.24 -10.88
C GLN A 75 19.38 6.28 -9.54
N LYS A 76 18.33 7.09 -9.44
CA LYS A 76 17.45 7.13 -8.26
C LYS A 76 16.79 5.77 -7.97
N ALA A 77 16.30 5.08 -9.01
CA ALA A 77 15.71 3.75 -8.85
C ALA A 77 16.73 2.71 -8.35
N THR A 78 17.99 2.82 -8.79
CA THR A 78 19.09 1.98 -8.31
C THR A 78 19.37 2.22 -6.82
N ILE A 79 19.43 3.50 -6.40
CA ILE A 79 19.60 3.88 -5.00
C ILE A 79 18.45 3.35 -4.15
N ALA A 80 17.20 3.53 -4.60
CA ALA A 80 16.01 3.03 -3.90
C ALA A 80 16.04 1.49 -3.73
N THR A 81 16.51 0.77 -4.75
CA THR A 81 16.69 -0.68 -4.68
C THR A 81 17.73 -1.07 -3.62
N GLY A 82 18.86 -0.36 -3.56
CA GLY A 82 19.88 -0.55 -2.54
C GLY A 82 19.35 -0.28 -1.12
N GLN A 83 18.55 0.79 -0.95
CA GLN A 83 17.89 1.10 0.31
C GLN A 83 16.93 -0.02 0.74
N SER A 84 16.11 -0.56 -0.18
CA SER A 84 15.23 -1.70 0.10
C SER A 84 16.02 -2.96 0.52
N MET A 85 17.20 -3.20 -0.05
CA MET A 85 18.08 -4.30 0.38
C MET A 85 18.61 -4.11 1.81
N LEU A 86 19.05 -2.89 2.15
CA LEU A 86 19.49 -2.57 3.52
C LEU A 86 18.34 -2.70 4.52
N LEU A 87 17.16 -2.16 4.20
CA LEU A 87 15.96 -2.29 5.03
C LEU A 87 15.59 -3.75 5.27
N LYS A 88 15.65 -4.60 4.24
CA LYS A 88 15.45 -6.03 4.39
C LYS A 88 16.47 -6.65 5.36
N TYR A 89 17.76 -6.31 5.22
CA TYR A 89 18.80 -6.79 6.13
C TYR A 89 18.52 -6.41 7.59
N HIS A 90 18.18 -5.15 7.86
CA HIS A 90 17.85 -4.70 9.21
C HIS A 90 16.56 -5.34 9.73
N GLY A 91 15.54 -5.47 8.89
CA GLY A 91 14.31 -6.18 9.22
C GLY A 91 14.59 -7.63 9.64
N ASP A 92 15.38 -8.37 8.85
CA ASP A 92 15.76 -9.75 9.18
C ASP A 92 16.55 -9.83 10.50
N ARG A 93 17.41 -8.83 10.79
CA ARG A 93 18.18 -8.75 12.06
C ARG A 93 17.26 -8.51 13.25
N ILE A 94 16.32 -7.57 13.15
CA ILE A 94 15.34 -7.28 14.19
C ILE A 94 14.45 -8.50 14.45
N MET A 95 13.94 -9.14 13.40
CA MET A 95 13.09 -10.33 13.54
C MET A 95 13.81 -11.49 14.25
N LYS A 96 15.11 -11.68 14.01
CA LYS A 96 15.94 -12.63 14.77
C LYS A 96 16.06 -12.26 16.24
N GLY A 97 16.27 -10.98 16.56
CA GLY A 97 16.29 -10.50 17.95
C GLY A 97 14.96 -10.71 18.66
N LEU A 98 13.84 -10.41 18.00
CA LEU A 98 12.50 -10.61 18.55
C LEU A 98 12.23 -12.10 18.82
N ALA A 99 12.64 -12.98 17.89
CA ALA A 99 12.52 -14.42 18.07
C ALA A 99 13.37 -14.95 19.24
N ALA A 100 14.60 -14.45 19.43
CA ALA A 100 15.46 -14.83 20.55
C ALA A 100 14.84 -14.50 21.92
N ASP A 101 14.06 -13.42 21.97
CA ASP A 101 13.32 -12.97 23.17
C ASP A 101 11.91 -13.56 23.28
N ASN A 102 11.55 -14.52 22.42
CA ASN A 102 10.22 -15.15 22.33
C ASN A 102 9.08 -14.13 22.13
N ILE A 103 9.32 -13.12 21.29
CA ILE A 103 8.32 -12.10 20.91
C ILE A 103 7.76 -12.45 19.53
N PRO A 104 6.51 -12.95 19.43
CA PRO A 104 5.86 -13.14 18.15
C PRO A 104 5.72 -11.80 17.42
N ALA A 105 6.23 -11.77 16.20
CA ALA A 105 6.24 -10.58 15.36
C ALA A 105 6.07 -10.96 13.90
N ARG A 106 5.68 -10.00 13.07
CA ARG A 106 5.55 -10.18 11.62
C ARG A 106 5.94 -8.90 10.89
N ILE A 107 6.82 -9.01 9.90
CA ILE A 107 6.97 -7.93 8.91
C ILE A 107 5.75 -7.93 8.01
N VAL A 108 5.13 -6.78 7.79
CA VAL A 108 4.01 -6.61 6.87
C VAL A 108 4.37 -5.65 5.74
N LYS A 109 3.57 -5.64 4.66
CA LYS A 109 3.72 -4.75 3.50
C LYS A 109 5.10 -4.88 2.83
N GLY A 110 5.79 -3.75 2.57
CA GLY A 110 7.02 -3.57 1.80
C GLY A 110 7.66 -4.84 1.24
N PRO A 111 8.58 -5.49 1.99
CA PRO A 111 9.34 -6.65 1.51
C PRO A 111 8.47 -7.89 1.29
N VAL A 112 7.37 -8.04 2.04
CA VAL A 112 6.43 -9.15 1.87
C VAL A 112 5.65 -8.98 0.58
N PHE A 113 5.11 -7.79 0.31
CA PHE A 113 4.39 -7.49 -0.94
C PHE A 113 5.32 -7.63 -2.15
N ALA A 114 6.49 -7.01 -2.12
CA ALA A 114 7.46 -7.09 -3.21
C ALA A 114 7.83 -8.54 -3.58
N ARG A 115 7.88 -9.44 -2.60
CA ARG A 115 8.21 -10.85 -2.81
C ARG A 115 7.01 -11.74 -3.15
N LYS A 116 5.84 -11.47 -2.57
CA LYS A 116 4.67 -12.37 -2.62
C LYS A 116 3.64 -11.96 -3.67
N LEU A 117 3.53 -10.68 -3.97
CA LEU A 117 2.51 -10.13 -4.87
C LEU A 117 3.09 -9.70 -6.22
N TYR A 118 4.36 -9.30 -6.28
CA TYR A 118 4.98 -8.81 -7.52
C TYR A 118 5.87 -9.89 -8.14
N ARG A 119 5.76 -10.07 -9.47
CA ARG A 119 6.64 -10.97 -10.22
C ARG A 119 8.10 -10.52 -10.19
N ASN A 120 8.34 -9.21 -10.27
CA ASN A 120 9.68 -8.63 -10.12
C ASN A 120 9.75 -7.86 -8.80
N VAL A 121 10.62 -8.27 -7.88
CA VAL A 121 10.75 -7.62 -6.57
C VAL A 121 11.08 -6.13 -6.69
N ALA A 122 11.88 -5.76 -7.71
CA ALA A 122 12.26 -4.37 -7.98
C ALA A 122 11.11 -3.45 -8.42
N ASP A 123 9.94 -4.01 -8.82
CA ASP A 123 8.76 -3.21 -9.16
C ASP A 123 8.14 -2.51 -7.95
N ARG A 124 8.42 -3.03 -6.75
CA ARG A 124 7.86 -2.53 -5.49
C ARG A 124 8.96 -2.23 -4.47
N PRO A 125 9.79 -1.20 -4.68
CA PRO A 125 10.70 -0.74 -3.65
C PRO A 125 9.91 -0.26 -2.43
N PHE A 126 10.59 -0.25 -1.30
CA PHE A 126 10.08 0.20 -0.01
C PHE A 126 11.14 1.03 0.71
N THR A 127 10.68 2.04 1.45
CA THR A 127 11.51 3.01 2.18
C THR A 127 11.49 2.77 3.68
N ASP A 128 10.68 1.82 4.13
CA ASP A 128 10.46 1.45 5.50
C ASP A 128 10.18 -0.05 5.66
N ILE A 129 10.24 -0.53 6.91
CA ILE A 129 9.81 -1.86 7.33
C ILE A 129 8.75 -1.71 8.41
N ASP A 130 7.53 -2.17 8.14
CA ASP A 130 6.49 -2.29 9.16
C ASP A 130 6.60 -3.63 9.89
N ILE A 131 6.77 -3.59 11.20
CA ILE A 131 6.77 -4.76 12.08
C ILE A 131 5.53 -4.72 12.97
N LEU A 132 4.73 -5.77 12.94
CA LEU A 132 3.54 -5.92 13.76
C LEU A 132 3.79 -6.90 14.90
N VAL A 133 3.42 -6.50 16.11
CA VAL A 133 3.45 -7.32 17.33
C VAL A 133 2.13 -7.20 18.08
N GLU A 134 1.87 -8.09 19.04
CA GLU A 134 0.77 -7.87 19.97
C GLU A 134 1.05 -6.65 20.87
N PRO A 135 0.04 -5.82 21.22
CA PRO A 135 0.24 -4.62 22.04
C PRO A 135 0.97 -4.87 23.36
N ALA A 136 0.72 -6.02 24.00
CA ALA A 136 1.39 -6.44 25.24
C ALA A 136 2.91 -6.62 25.08
N ASN A 137 3.41 -6.80 23.85
CA ASN A 137 4.83 -6.98 23.55
C ASN A 137 5.53 -5.70 23.07
N LEU A 138 4.83 -4.57 22.88
CA LEU A 138 5.41 -3.34 22.35
C LEU A 138 6.64 -2.88 23.13
N ALA A 139 6.55 -2.83 24.47
CA ALA A 139 7.67 -2.41 25.31
C ALA A 139 8.90 -3.33 25.19
N LYS A 140 8.70 -4.64 24.98
CA LYS A 140 9.81 -5.58 24.76
C LYS A 140 10.38 -5.43 23.36
N ALA A 141 9.53 -5.34 22.35
CA ALA A 141 9.94 -5.18 20.96
C ALA A 141 10.71 -3.86 20.72
N ASN A 142 10.28 -2.76 21.35
CA ASN A 142 11.00 -1.49 21.33
C ASN A 142 12.43 -1.62 21.86
N ARG A 143 12.65 -2.38 22.95
CA ARG A 143 14.00 -2.63 23.48
C ARG A 143 14.87 -3.44 22.52
N VAL A 144 14.30 -4.43 21.84
CA VAL A 144 15.02 -5.21 20.81
C VAL A 144 15.42 -4.34 19.62
N ILE A 145 14.51 -3.49 19.13
CA ILE A 145 14.79 -2.57 18.02
C ILE A 145 15.88 -1.58 18.40
N ALA A 146 15.82 -1.00 19.61
CA ALA A 146 16.87 -0.12 20.13
C ALA A 146 18.23 -0.82 20.21
N ALA A 147 18.27 -2.06 20.73
CA ALA A 147 19.48 -2.86 20.80
C ALA A 147 20.05 -3.23 19.40
N CYS A 148 19.19 -3.21 18.37
CA CYS A 148 19.60 -3.35 16.98
C CYS A 148 20.14 -2.05 16.36
N GLY A 149 20.44 -1.00 17.13
CA GLY A 149 21.07 0.22 16.62
C GLY A 149 20.10 1.23 16.01
N PHE A 150 18.82 1.16 16.39
CA PHE A 150 17.83 2.14 15.99
C PHE A 150 17.51 3.11 17.13
N GLU A 151 17.18 4.34 16.79
CA GLU A 151 16.79 5.39 17.72
C GLU A 151 15.33 5.80 17.48
N LEU A 152 14.58 6.01 18.56
CA LEU A 152 13.18 6.40 18.47
C LEU A 152 13.11 7.86 17.95
N GLY A 153 12.54 8.03 16.76
CA GLY A 153 12.34 9.33 16.13
C GLY A 153 10.98 9.96 16.41
N SER A 154 10.01 9.20 16.95
CA SER A 154 8.68 9.69 17.33
C SER A 154 8.59 10.05 18.83
N ASN A 155 7.56 10.81 19.20
CA ASN A 155 7.26 11.05 20.62
C ASN A 155 6.73 9.77 21.27
N GLU A 156 7.37 9.33 22.36
CA GLU A 156 7.04 8.05 22.99
C GLU A 156 5.58 7.97 23.49
N ALA A 157 5.07 9.03 24.13
CA ALA A 157 3.72 9.03 24.67
C ALA A 157 2.66 8.94 23.55
N GLU A 158 2.84 9.72 22.48
CA GLU A 158 2.02 9.64 21.28
C GLU A 158 2.12 8.26 20.61
N SER A 159 3.32 7.69 20.54
CA SER A 159 3.55 6.35 19.98
C SER A 159 2.81 5.25 20.72
N TYR A 160 2.68 5.32 22.05
CA TYR A 160 1.87 4.36 22.80
C TYR A 160 0.36 4.54 22.56
N GLU A 161 -0.13 5.78 22.47
CA GLU A 161 -1.54 6.05 22.16
C GLU A 161 -1.91 5.54 20.76
N LEU A 162 -1.04 5.82 19.79
CA LEU A 162 -1.19 5.41 18.40
C LEU A 162 -0.73 3.98 18.15
N GLN A 163 -0.10 3.30 19.11
CA GLN A 163 0.53 1.99 18.92
C GLN A 163 1.42 1.94 17.67
N GLU A 164 2.16 3.01 17.40
CA GLU A 164 3.02 3.22 16.24
C GLU A 164 4.33 3.90 16.69
N PHE A 165 5.46 3.24 16.51
CA PHE A 165 6.77 3.74 16.89
C PHE A 165 7.66 3.86 15.66
N LYS A 166 8.24 5.04 15.43
CA LYS A 166 9.10 5.30 14.27
C LYS A 166 10.56 5.27 14.72
N TRP A 167 11.29 4.29 14.20
CA TRP A 167 12.67 4.00 14.56
C TRP A 167 13.58 4.30 13.37
N LEU A 168 14.53 5.20 13.56
CA LEU A 168 15.53 5.56 12.55
C LEU A 168 16.83 4.84 12.86
N GLU A 169 17.48 4.29 11.84
CA GLU A 169 18.79 3.68 12.00
C GLU A 169 19.82 4.77 12.35
N LYS A 170 20.66 4.51 13.36
CA LYS A 170 21.52 5.51 14.00
C LYS A 170 22.57 6.11 13.06
N GLU A 171 23.14 5.30 12.18
CA GLU A 171 24.19 5.70 11.25
C GLU A 171 23.63 6.08 9.88
N ASN A 172 22.40 5.65 9.57
CA ASN A 172 21.70 5.97 8.35
C ASN A 172 20.21 6.27 8.60
N SER A 173 19.91 7.53 8.91
CA SER A 173 18.56 8.01 9.18
C SER A 173 17.59 7.95 7.98
N SER A 174 18.04 7.50 6.80
CA SER A 174 17.15 7.18 5.68
C SER A 174 16.46 5.81 5.83
N LEU A 175 16.91 4.97 6.76
CA LEU A 175 16.34 3.66 7.04
C LEU A 175 15.33 3.76 8.19
N LEU A 176 14.05 3.60 7.86
CA LEU A 176 12.94 3.66 8.80
C LEU A 176 12.41 2.25 9.12
N VAL A 177 12.24 1.95 10.40
CA VAL A 177 11.48 0.81 10.88
C VAL A 177 10.30 1.35 11.67
N GLU A 178 9.10 0.87 11.37
CA GLU A 178 7.90 1.20 12.13
C GLU A 178 7.42 -0.03 12.91
N LEU A 179 7.29 0.11 14.23
CA LEU A 179 6.70 -0.93 15.08
C LEU A 179 5.23 -0.59 15.34
N HIS A 180 4.36 -1.56 15.09
CA HIS A 180 2.91 -1.42 15.17
C HIS A 180 2.32 -2.43 16.16
N GLY A 181 1.35 -1.98 16.97
CA GLY A 181 0.44 -2.88 17.71
C GLY A 181 -0.83 -3.23 16.93
N ASP A 182 -1.23 -2.33 16.04
CA ASP A 182 -2.36 -2.48 15.11
C ASP A 182 -2.07 -1.64 13.86
N LEU A 183 -2.32 -2.18 12.66
CA LEU A 183 -2.11 -1.48 11.39
C LEU A 183 -3.08 -0.31 11.15
N VAL A 184 -4.08 -0.16 12.00
CA VAL A 184 -5.03 0.95 11.98
C VAL A 184 -4.58 2.00 13.00
N HIS A 185 -3.93 3.08 12.60
CA HIS A 185 -3.39 4.09 13.53
C HIS A 185 -4.43 5.07 14.07
N ASP A 186 -5.46 5.38 13.28
CA ASP A 186 -6.50 6.34 13.64
C ASP A 186 -7.39 5.77 14.76
N THR A 187 -7.28 6.34 15.96
CA THR A 187 -8.02 5.90 17.16
C THR A 187 -9.55 5.97 16.99
N GLY A 188 -10.06 6.89 16.17
CA GLY A 188 -11.47 6.97 15.82
C GLY A 188 -11.92 5.79 14.95
N MET A 189 -11.05 5.31 14.07
CA MET A 189 -11.29 4.13 13.23
C MET A 189 -11.11 2.82 13.98
N ARG A 190 -10.21 2.74 14.97
CA ARG A 190 -9.99 1.56 15.83
C ARG A 190 -11.25 1.06 16.55
N ARG A 191 -12.26 1.92 16.71
CA ARG A 191 -13.57 1.54 17.25
C ARG A 191 -14.35 0.58 16.35
N ARG A 192 -14.03 0.54 15.06
CA ARG A 192 -14.70 -0.29 14.06
C ARG A 192 -13.77 -1.30 13.40
N LEU A 193 -12.55 -0.89 13.06
CA LEU A 193 -11.61 -1.73 12.35
C LEU A 193 -10.32 -1.94 13.13
N SER A 194 -9.83 -3.16 13.11
CA SER A 194 -8.60 -3.56 13.78
C SER A 194 -7.92 -4.63 12.94
N LEU A 195 -6.63 -4.46 12.71
CA LEU A 195 -5.82 -5.45 12.01
C LEU A 195 -4.50 -5.59 12.77
N GLY A 196 -4.59 -6.20 13.96
CA GLY A 196 -3.47 -6.54 14.82
C GLY A 196 -2.87 -7.90 14.48
N PHE A 197 -1.86 -8.28 15.26
CA PHE A 197 -1.20 -9.57 15.14
C PHE A 197 -2.17 -10.77 15.33
N PRO A 198 -3.11 -10.76 16.30
CA PRO A 198 -4.06 -11.86 16.48
C PRO A 198 -5.02 -12.00 15.29
N GLU A 199 -5.56 -10.89 14.80
CA GLU A 199 -6.45 -10.87 13.63
C GLU A 199 -5.76 -11.45 12.39
N LEU A 200 -4.50 -11.05 12.12
CA LEU A 200 -3.75 -11.59 10.98
C LEU A 200 -3.46 -13.08 11.12
N ARG A 201 -3.14 -13.57 12.33
CA ARG A 201 -2.96 -15.02 12.55
C ARG A 201 -4.26 -15.79 12.34
N ALA A 202 -5.39 -15.25 12.80
CA ALA A 202 -6.70 -15.88 12.59
C ALA A 202 -7.04 -15.99 11.10
N ILE A 203 -6.68 -14.99 10.29
CA ILE A 203 -6.87 -15.03 8.82
C ILE A 203 -5.98 -16.11 8.21
N ASP A 204 -4.70 -16.14 8.56
CA ASP A 204 -3.73 -17.07 7.96
C ASP A 204 -3.95 -18.54 8.36
N GLY A 205 -4.52 -18.81 9.55
CA GLY A 205 -4.65 -20.17 10.08
C GLY A 205 -3.28 -20.79 10.35
N ASP A 206 -3.02 -21.97 9.76
CA ASP A 206 -1.73 -22.68 9.90
C ASP A 206 -0.63 -22.16 8.97
N ALA A 207 -0.97 -21.29 8.02
CA ALA A 207 -0.02 -20.71 7.07
C ALA A 207 0.47 -19.33 7.55
N THR A 208 1.25 -18.63 6.71
CA THR A 208 1.59 -17.22 6.92
C THR A 208 1.67 -16.53 5.56
N ASP A 209 1.22 -15.28 5.50
CA ASP A 209 1.16 -14.51 4.25
C ASP A 209 0.23 -15.16 3.21
N THR A 210 -0.93 -15.67 3.66
CA THR A 210 -1.96 -16.17 2.74
C THR A 210 -2.46 -15.05 1.83
N PRO A 211 -2.94 -15.36 0.61
CA PRO A 211 -3.48 -14.33 -0.29
C PRO A 211 -4.58 -13.47 0.33
N ALA A 212 -5.44 -14.06 1.17
CA ALA A 212 -6.46 -13.34 1.91
C ALA A 212 -5.85 -12.33 2.90
N ALA A 213 -4.86 -12.74 3.71
CA ALA A 213 -4.19 -11.84 4.64
C ALA A 213 -3.43 -10.71 3.91
N LEU A 214 -2.73 -11.03 2.83
CA LEU A 214 -2.00 -10.02 2.03
C LEU A 214 -2.94 -8.98 1.44
N LEU A 215 -4.07 -9.41 0.87
CA LEU A 215 -5.08 -8.49 0.35
C LEU A 215 -5.73 -7.68 1.47
N THR A 216 -6.06 -8.29 2.61
CA THR A 216 -6.57 -7.57 3.79
C THR A 216 -5.60 -6.46 4.24
N ILE A 217 -4.30 -6.74 4.31
CA ILE A 217 -3.27 -5.74 4.63
C ILE A 217 -3.27 -4.62 3.57
N ALA A 218 -3.32 -4.95 2.28
CA ALA A 218 -3.31 -3.96 1.20
C ALA A 218 -4.53 -3.02 1.25
N ILE A 219 -5.70 -3.56 1.57
CA ILE A 219 -6.96 -2.80 1.75
C ILE A 219 -6.85 -1.82 2.93
N VAL A 220 -6.37 -2.29 4.10
CA VAL A 220 -6.17 -1.43 5.28
C VAL A 220 -5.09 -0.38 5.01
N HIS A 221 -4.03 -0.73 4.30
CA HIS A 221 -3.00 0.21 3.91
C HIS A 221 -3.55 1.32 3.00
N ALA A 222 -4.33 0.96 1.97
CA ALA A 222 -4.90 1.90 1.00
C ALA A 222 -5.93 2.87 1.62
N ALA A 223 -6.93 2.33 2.34
CA ALA A 223 -8.08 3.11 2.82
C ALA A 223 -8.03 3.44 4.32
N GLY A 224 -7.34 2.65 5.14
CA GLY A 224 -7.17 2.85 6.57
C GLY A 224 -6.08 3.87 6.89
N GLY A 225 -4.85 3.62 6.44
CA GLY A 225 -3.69 4.48 6.73
C GLY A 225 -3.56 5.67 5.78
N HIS A 226 -3.60 5.44 4.47
CA HIS A 226 -2.99 6.37 3.51
C HIS A 226 -3.95 7.11 2.58
N LYS A 227 -5.27 6.95 2.78
CA LYS A 227 -6.34 7.67 2.04
C LYS A 227 -6.06 7.78 0.53
N PHE A 228 -5.64 6.71 -0.14
CA PHE A 228 -5.50 6.73 -1.61
C PHE A 228 -4.55 7.82 -2.15
N HIS A 229 -3.49 8.19 -1.43
CA HIS A 229 -2.61 9.29 -1.86
C HIS A 229 -1.68 8.94 -3.04
N ARG A 230 -1.50 7.66 -3.37
CA ARG A 230 -0.67 7.15 -4.47
C ARG A 230 -1.35 6.00 -5.20
N LEU A 231 -1.05 5.83 -6.49
CA LEU A 231 -1.58 4.75 -7.31
C LEU A 231 -1.02 3.38 -6.88
N GLN A 232 0.22 3.35 -6.38
CA GLN A 232 0.88 2.14 -5.86
C GLN A 232 0.01 1.35 -4.87
N LEU A 233 -0.81 2.04 -4.06
CA LEU A 233 -1.72 1.39 -3.11
C LEU A 233 -2.81 0.56 -3.82
N CYS A 234 -3.34 1.06 -4.94
CA CYS A 234 -4.27 0.31 -5.78
C CYS A 234 -3.55 -0.78 -6.58
N VAL A 235 -2.27 -0.59 -6.94
CA VAL A 235 -1.46 -1.66 -7.57
C VAL A 235 -1.23 -2.81 -6.59
N ASP A 236 -0.90 -2.53 -5.32
CA ASP A 236 -0.77 -3.57 -4.28
C ASP A 236 -2.09 -4.38 -4.13
N VAL A 237 -3.24 -3.71 -4.20
CA VAL A 237 -4.57 -4.36 -4.19
C VAL A 237 -4.80 -5.18 -5.44
N LEU A 238 -4.48 -4.64 -6.63
CA LEU A 238 -4.62 -5.34 -7.91
C LEU A 238 -3.85 -6.65 -7.90
N GLN A 239 -2.58 -6.61 -7.49
CA GLN A 239 -1.75 -7.80 -7.37
C GLN A 239 -2.29 -8.76 -6.29
N GLY A 240 -2.83 -8.25 -5.18
CA GLY A 240 -3.52 -9.04 -4.16
C GLY A 240 -4.76 -9.78 -4.68
N VAL A 241 -5.58 -9.13 -5.51
CA VAL A 241 -6.74 -9.76 -6.17
C VAL A 241 -6.30 -10.88 -7.12
N ARG A 242 -5.22 -10.68 -7.87
CA ARG A 242 -4.68 -11.69 -8.79
C ARG A 242 -4.04 -12.88 -8.07
N ALA A 243 -3.45 -12.65 -6.89
CA ALA A 243 -2.92 -13.71 -6.03
C ALA A 243 -4.02 -14.55 -5.35
N LEU A 244 -5.25 -14.02 -5.23
CA LEU A 244 -6.38 -14.68 -4.58
C LEU A 244 -6.98 -15.77 -5.47
N GLN A 245 -6.29 -16.87 -5.78
CA GLN A 245 -6.66 -17.77 -6.89
C GLN A 245 -7.69 -18.88 -6.58
N SER A 246 -8.20 -18.99 -5.35
CA SER A 246 -9.14 -20.07 -4.98
C SER A 246 -10.40 -19.56 -4.27
N PRO A 247 -11.55 -20.25 -4.41
CA PRO A 247 -12.78 -19.93 -3.69
C PRO A 247 -12.61 -19.93 -2.16
N GLU A 248 -11.76 -20.80 -1.63
CA GLU A 248 -11.47 -20.86 -0.19
C GLU A 248 -10.70 -19.62 0.27
N ALA A 249 -9.81 -19.10 -0.57
CA ALA A 249 -9.09 -17.86 -0.28
C ALA A 249 -10.05 -16.66 -0.33
N GLU A 250 -10.98 -16.63 -1.29
CA GLU A 250 -12.04 -15.60 -1.35
C GLU A 250 -12.96 -15.65 -0.13
N ALA A 251 -13.43 -16.83 0.27
CA ALA A 251 -14.25 -17.00 1.46
C ALA A 251 -13.52 -16.48 2.71
N ARG A 252 -12.23 -16.83 2.85
CA ARG A 252 -11.36 -16.35 3.93
C ARG A 252 -11.19 -14.82 3.91
N LEU A 253 -11.09 -14.18 2.75
CA LEU A 253 -11.07 -12.71 2.64
C LEU A 253 -12.36 -12.08 3.15
N PHE A 254 -13.52 -12.63 2.80
CA PHE A 254 -14.80 -12.11 3.29
C PHE A 254 -15.00 -12.34 4.79
N ASP A 255 -14.54 -13.49 5.33
CA ASP A 255 -14.49 -13.74 6.76
C ASP A 255 -13.55 -12.77 7.48
N ALA A 256 -12.36 -12.54 6.92
CA ALA A 256 -11.41 -11.54 7.40
C ALA A 256 -12.08 -10.15 7.44
N ALA A 257 -12.77 -9.75 6.37
CA ALA A 257 -13.41 -8.45 6.29
C ALA A 257 -14.48 -8.24 7.36
N ARG A 258 -15.28 -9.28 7.64
CA ARG A 258 -16.30 -9.25 8.71
C ARG A 258 -15.67 -9.19 10.09
N THR A 259 -14.69 -10.04 10.37
CA THR A 259 -14.08 -10.17 11.70
C THR A 259 -13.21 -8.98 12.08
N THR A 260 -12.57 -8.34 11.10
CA THR A 260 -11.73 -7.14 11.28
C THR A 260 -12.49 -5.84 11.05
N GLY A 261 -13.77 -5.89 10.64
CA GLY A 261 -14.63 -4.73 10.45
C GLY A 261 -14.33 -3.86 9.22
N ILE A 262 -13.56 -4.37 8.25
CA ILE A 262 -13.09 -3.62 7.06
C ILE A 262 -14.01 -3.76 5.84
N GLU A 263 -15.25 -4.25 5.98
CA GLU A 263 -16.16 -4.48 4.83
C GLU A 263 -16.37 -3.22 3.96
N LEU A 264 -16.46 -2.04 4.57
CA LEU A 264 -16.54 -0.76 3.86
C LEU A 264 -15.28 -0.51 3.03
N GLU A 265 -14.10 -0.61 3.66
CA GLU A 265 -12.82 -0.42 3.00
C GLU A 265 -12.64 -1.42 1.85
N LEU A 266 -12.97 -2.69 2.08
CA LEU A 266 -12.90 -3.74 1.08
C LEU A 266 -13.76 -3.40 -0.14
N ALA A 267 -15.03 -3.02 0.08
CA ALA A 267 -15.95 -2.69 -1.01
C ALA A 267 -15.50 -1.49 -1.85
N ILE A 268 -14.92 -0.46 -1.22
CA ILE A 268 -14.52 0.77 -1.90
C ILE A 268 -13.19 0.60 -2.63
N VAL A 269 -12.21 -0.03 -1.98
CA VAL A 269 -10.89 -0.19 -2.56
C VAL A 269 -10.94 -1.18 -3.73
N LEU A 270 -11.72 -2.26 -3.64
CA LEU A 270 -11.90 -3.19 -4.77
C LEU A 270 -12.65 -2.53 -5.93
N ASP A 271 -13.73 -1.79 -5.66
CA ASP A 271 -14.51 -1.09 -6.70
C ASP A 271 -13.64 -0.09 -7.48
N VAL A 272 -12.89 0.76 -6.78
CA VAL A 272 -12.06 1.77 -7.43
C VAL A 272 -10.83 1.16 -8.13
N THR A 273 -10.25 0.09 -7.57
CA THR A 273 -9.13 -0.63 -8.23
C THR A 273 -9.61 -1.32 -9.49
N GLY A 274 -10.79 -1.97 -9.45
CA GLY A 274 -11.42 -2.57 -10.62
C GLY A 274 -11.71 -1.56 -11.72
N GLN A 275 -12.19 -0.36 -11.38
CA GLN A 275 -12.42 0.72 -12.34
C GLN A 275 -11.13 1.33 -12.90
N LEU A 276 -10.05 1.41 -12.12
CA LEU A 276 -8.77 1.96 -12.59
C LEU A 276 -8.06 1.03 -13.58
N PHE A 277 -8.14 -0.27 -13.36
CA PHE A 277 -7.36 -1.26 -14.11
C PHE A 277 -8.20 -2.17 -15.01
N ASP A 278 -9.50 -1.88 -15.15
CA ASP A 278 -10.47 -2.72 -15.85
C ASP A 278 -10.45 -4.19 -15.35
N GLU A 279 -10.21 -4.39 -14.04
CA GLU A 279 -10.06 -5.71 -13.41
C GLU A 279 -11.44 -6.25 -12.97
N SER A 280 -12.05 -7.08 -13.82
CA SER A 280 -13.42 -7.60 -13.59
C SER A 280 -13.54 -8.35 -12.28
N ARG A 281 -12.51 -9.11 -11.89
CA ARG A 281 -12.54 -9.89 -10.65
C ARG A 281 -12.63 -9.00 -9.41
N ALA A 282 -11.96 -7.86 -9.41
CA ALA A 282 -12.04 -6.89 -8.33
C ALA A 282 -13.47 -6.32 -8.22
N LEU A 283 -14.11 -6.02 -9.36
CA LEU A 283 -15.51 -5.55 -9.41
C LEU A 283 -16.49 -6.62 -8.92
N ASP A 284 -16.29 -7.88 -9.32
CA ASP A 284 -17.12 -9.01 -8.90
C ASP A 284 -17.06 -9.21 -7.38
N LEU A 285 -15.84 -9.22 -6.81
CA LEU A 285 -15.64 -9.30 -5.36
C LEU A 285 -16.26 -8.10 -4.63
N ALA A 286 -16.14 -6.89 -5.18
CA ALA A 286 -16.79 -5.70 -4.62
C ALA A 286 -18.33 -5.78 -4.68
N GLY A 287 -18.88 -6.45 -5.69
CA GLY A 287 -20.32 -6.68 -5.89
C GLY A 287 -20.93 -7.69 -4.90
N GLN A 288 -20.13 -8.61 -4.38
CA GLN A 288 -20.57 -9.60 -3.39
C GLN A 288 -20.80 -8.97 -2.00
N ILE A 289 -20.24 -7.79 -1.72
CA ILE A 289 -20.42 -7.09 -0.45
C ILE A 289 -21.76 -6.36 -0.46
N LYS A 290 -22.64 -6.73 0.48
CA LYS A 290 -23.99 -6.14 0.59
C LYS A 290 -23.90 -4.60 0.73
N PRO A 291 -24.43 -3.83 -0.23
CA PRO A 291 -24.28 -2.37 -0.20
C PRO A 291 -25.19 -1.76 0.86
N ASP A 292 -24.60 -1.01 1.79
CA ASP A 292 -25.32 -0.13 2.72
C ASP A 292 -25.22 1.35 2.30
N LEU A 293 -25.82 2.25 3.09
CA LEU A 293 -25.80 3.67 2.81
C LEU A 293 -24.36 4.23 2.79
N SER A 294 -23.50 3.77 3.71
CA SER A 294 -22.11 4.21 3.82
C SER A 294 -21.30 3.82 2.59
N ILE A 295 -21.46 2.58 2.09
CA ILE A 295 -20.82 2.10 0.86
C ILE A 295 -21.30 2.92 -0.34
N ARG A 296 -22.62 3.15 -0.48
CA ARG A 296 -23.17 3.93 -1.60
C ARG A 296 -22.65 5.37 -1.62
N LEU A 297 -22.56 6.02 -0.45
CA LEU A 297 -22.00 7.36 -0.34
C LEU A 297 -20.50 7.37 -0.62
N ALA A 298 -19.75 6.42 -0.05
CA ALA A 298 -18.31 6.32 -0.25
C ALA A 298 -17.92 6.05 -1.71
N ARG A 299 -18.67 5.23 -2.47
CA ARG A 299 -18.46 5.02 -3.91
C ARG A 299 -18.62 6.31 -4.73
N ARG A 300 -19.44 7.26 -4.27
CA ARG A 300 -19.57 8.58 -4.94
C ARG A 300 -18.41 9.52 -4.61
N LEU A 301 -17.74 9.32 -3.48
CA LEU A 301 -16.64 10.16 -3.02
C LEU A 301 -15.29 9.70 -3.56
N ILE A 302 -15.03 8.39 -3.53
CA ILE A 302 -13.77 7.79 -3.97
C ILE A 302 -13.95 7.27 -5.38
N THR A 303 -13.46 8.05 -6.34
CA THR A 303 -13.51 7.74 -7.78
C THR A 303 -12.09 7.70 -8.37
N THR A 304 -11.96 7.20 -9.59
CA THR A 304 -10.70 7.24 -10.36
C THR A 304 -10.09 8.65 -10.39
N ASN A 305 -10.89 9.67 -10.67
CA ASN A 305 -10.46 11.08 -10.68
C ASN A 305 -9.97 11.56 -9.31
N THR A 306 -10.54 11.03 -8.22
CA THR A 306 -10.12 11.39 -6.85
C THR A 306 -8.70 10.90 -6.57
N LEU A 307 -8.33 9.75 -7.14
CA LEU A 307 -7.03 9.08 -7.02
C LEU A 307 -5.95 9.67 -7.93
N LEU A 308 -6.31 10.01 -9.18
CA LEU A 308 -5.36 10.62 -10.12
C LEU A 308 -5.21 12.14 -9.90
N GLY A 309 -6.24 12.81 -9.38
CA GLY A 309 -6.24 14.26 -9.13
C GLY A 309 -5.55 14.74 -7.85
N VAL A 310 -4.82 13.86 -7.13
CA VAL A 310 -4.28 14.15 -5.78
C VAL A 310 -3.31 15.33 -5.73
N ASN A 311 -2.62 15.62 -6.84
CA ASN A 311 -1.68 16.73 -6.93
C ASN A 311 -1.84 17.54 -8.23
N SER A 312 -3.05 17.50 -8.81
CA SER A 312 -3.45 18.28 -10.00
C SER A 312 -4.12 19.60 -9.62
N ARG A 313 -4.66 20.33 -10.61
CA ARG A 313 -5.42 21.58 -10.39
C ARG A 313 -6.62 21.42 -9.43
N ASP A 314 -7.17 20.21 -9.25
CA ASP A 314 -8.29 19.91 -8.34
C ASP A 314 -7.86 19.28 -7.00
N LYS A 315 -6.63 19.58 -6.54
CA LYS A 315 -6.08 19.08 -5.27
C LYS A 315 -7.01 19.30 -4.07
N LEU A 316 -7.70 20.45 -4.04
CA LEU A 316 -8.64 20.79 -2.97
C LEU A 316 -9.88 19.88 -3.00
N GLY A 317 -10.49 19.65 -4.17
CA GLY A 317 -11.63 18.76 -4.32
C GLY A 317 -11.31 17.31 -3.95
N SER A 318 -10.19 16.78 -4.45
CA SER A 318 -9.72 15.43 -4.10
C SER A 318 -9.45 15.28 -2.59
N ARG A 319 -8.85 16.28 -1.95
CA ARG A 319 -8.62 16.27 -0.49
C ARG A 319 -9.95 16.27 0.29
N LEU A 320 -10.88 17.16 -0.07
CA LEU A 320 -12.19 17.25 0.59
C LEU A 320 -12.99 15.94 0.48
N ARG A 321 -13.00 15.29 -0.68
CA ARG A 321 -13.67 13.99 -0.87
C ARG A 321 -13.08 12.90 0.01
N ARG A 322 -11.76 12.84 0.15
CA ARG A 322 -11.08 11.86 1.01
C ARG A 322 -11.29 12.13 2.50
N ASP A 323 -11.35 13.40 2.90
CA ASP A 323 -11.68 13.76 4.27
C ASP A 323 -13.15 13.47 4.58
N ALA A 324 -14.07 13.69 3.63
CA ALA A 324 -15.46 13.25 3.75
C ALA A 324 -15.57 11.72 3.84
N PHE A 325 -14.77 10.97 3.06
CA PHE A 325 -14.70 9.52 3.18
C PHE A 325 -14.21 9.10 4.58
N ARG A 326 -13.18 9.76 5.13
CA ARG A 326 -12.70 9.53 6.51
C ARG A 326 -13.79 9.76 7.55
N TRP A 327 -14.63 10.79 7.36
CA TRP A 327 -15.80 11.01 8.20
C TRP A 327 -16.82 9.87 8.11
N ILE A 328 -17.12 9.38 6.89
CA ILE A 328 -17.98 8.19 6.72
C ILE A 328 -17.37 6.98 7.43
N GLN A 329 -16.06 6.74 7.30
CA GLN A 329 -15.36 5.62 7.94
C GLN A 329 -15.49 5.63 9.47
N ARG A 330 -15.47 6.82 10.09
CA ARG A 330 -15.63 7.01 11.54
C ARG A 330 -17.09 6.89 12.02
N LEU A 331 -18.05 7.26 11.17
CA LEU A 331 -19.49 7.24 11.49
C LEU A 331 -20.19 5.93 11.13
N ALA A 332 -19.61 5.14 10.22
CA ALA A 332 -20.10 3.82 9.87
C ALA A 332 -20.19 2.97 11.15
N ARG A 333 -21.35 2.36 11.39
CA ARG A 333 -21.56 1.53 12.58
C ARG A 333 -20.63 0.32 12.51
N ALA A 334 -19.95 0.00 13.61
CA ALA A 334 -19.38 -1.32 13.78
C ALA A 334 -20.53 -2.33 13.72
N ARG A 335 -20.48 -3.29 12.79
CA ARG A 335 -21.30 -4.50 12.94
C ARG A 335 -20.78 -5.21 14.18
N ALA A 336 -21.68 -5.60 15.07
CA ALA A 336 -21.30 -6.30 16.30
C ALA A 336 -20.41 -7.49 15.95
N ILE A 337 -19.16 -7.46 16.42
CA ILE A 337 -18.24 -8.58 16.31
C ILE A 337 -18.65 -9.56 17.41
N PRO A 338 -19.06 -10.80 17.10
CA PRO A 338 -19.33 -11.79 18.13
C PRO A 338 -18.06 -12.00 18.96
N GLY A 339 -18.11 -11.69 20.27
CA GLY A 339 -17.02 -11.96 21.21
C GLY A 339 -16.15 -10.79 21.66
N LYS A 340 -16.40 -9.55 21.22
CA LYS A 340 -15.82 -8.33 21.86
C LYS A 340 -16.94 -7.61 22.62
N VAL A 341 -16.96 -7.75 23.95
CA VAL A 341 -17.72 -6.91 24.89
C VAL A 341 -16.85 -5.71 25.26
#